data_AF-A0A535P8Z5-F1
#
_entry.id   AF-A0A535P8Z5-F1
#
_cell.length_a   1.000
_cell.length_b   1.000
_cell.length_c   1.000
_cell.angle_alpha   90.00
_cell.angle_beta   90.00
_cell.angle_gamma   90.00
#
_symmetry.space_group_name_H-M   'P 1'
#
loop_
_entity.id
_entity.type
_entity.pdbx_description
1 polymer ?
#
loop_
_entity_poly.entity_id
_entity_poly.type
_entity_poly.pdbx_seq_one_letter_code
_entity_poly.pdbx_strand_id
1 'polypeptide(L)'
;MSNSTWEPRPQNYQQNHTEPAAGAMAASFAARPRAKGGTYNTLWDTWLLRRVDGRFIGTTDQILQWAACKWGLPDNLLRADAVVESTWFQYLHYPSNASYGGGGGSCYWLYGCGDAFSSPTSASITYCNGIAAQGVLSSEIHDYQKDPVTGAGGYPFTPTSGMCPKTFSILGVMSWDDPAWEAPFAPYPGNQNGTFPFTRDSTAAAADYWGAYIRGCYEGWAYWLKDTGSGTYAAGDLWGCVGSWYSGDWHSSGANGYIAEVQNNENSHTWLTASFGDPSQQYRCDARYGCAS
;
A
#
# COMPACT_ATOMS: atom_id res chain seq x y z
N MET A 1 16.21 18.71 2.46
CA MET A 1 14.75 18.59 2.35
C MET A 1 14.18 19.99 2.47
N SER A 2 13.34 20.44 1.53
CA SER A 2 12.76 21.79 1.59
C SER A 2 11.57 21.81 2.55
N ASN A 3 11.39 22.90 3.30
CA ASN A 3 10.25 23.10 4.21
C ASN A 3 8.98 23.51 3.43
N SER A 4 8.64 22.80 2.36
CA SER A 4 7.40 23.03 1.62
C SER A 4 6.21 22.69 2.51
N THR A 5 5.24 23.61 2.64
CA THR A 5 3.95 23.36 3.31
C THR A 5 2.89 22.85 2.33
N TRP A 6 3.30 22.46 1.13
CA TRP A 6 2.39 22.02 0.09
C TRP A 6 1.80 20.65 0.43
N GLU A 7 0.48 20.60 0.51
CA GLU A 7 -0.33 19.44 0.84
C GLU A 7 -1.61 19.47 -0.01
N PRO A 8 -1.66 18.76 -1.16
CA PRO A 8 -2.86 18.68 -1.98
C PRO A 8 -3.91 17.68 -1.44
N ARG A 9 -3.58 16.94 -0.37
CA ARG A 9 -4.40 15.91 0.27
C ARG A 9 -4.50 16.13 1.78
N PRO A 10 -5.17 17.22 2.23
CA PRO A 10 -5.39 17.45 3.66
C PRO A 10 -6.11 16.30 4.38
N GLN A 11 -6.85 15.47 3.65
CA GLN A 11 -7.50 14.23 4.11
C GLN A 11 -6.50 13.26 4.78
N ASN A 12 -5.24 13.24 4.31
CA ASN A 12 -4.22 12.36 4.85
C ASN A 12 -3.68 12.81 6.21
N TYR A 13 -4.14 13.94 6.79
CA TYR A 13 -3.50 14.55 7.95
C TYR A 13 -3.29 13.55 9.10
N GLN A 14 -4.30 12.76 9.45
CA GLN A 14 -4.21 11.78 10.54
C GLN A 14 -3.14 10.72 10.25
N GLN A 15 -3.14 10.13 9.05
CA GLN A 15 -2.18 9.09 8.68
C GLN A 15 -0.76 9.64 8.43
N ASN A 16 -0.65 10.88 7.95
CA ASN A 16 0.62 11.60 7.81
C ASN A 16 1.28 11.89 9.17
N HIS A 17 0.49 11.93 10.26
CA HIS A 17 0.96 12.21 11.62
C HIS A 17 0.86 10.98 12.55
N THR A 18 0.65 9.79 11.97
CA THR A 18 0.62 8.53 12.70
C THR A 18 1.93 7.80 12.48
N GLU A 19 2.70 7.60 13.55
CA GLU A 19 3.92 6.79 13.52
C GLU A 19 3.68 5.43 14.18
N PRO A 20 4.15 4.33 13.57
CA PRO A 20 4.27 3.06 14.27
C PRO A 20 5.09 3.20 15.56
N ALA A 21 4.69 2.45 16.60
CA ALA A 21 5.52 2.34 17.80
C ALA A 21 6.93 1.85 17.44
N ALA A 22 7.95 2.37 18.11
CA ALA A 22 9.34 2.05 17.81
C ALA A 22 9.58 0.53 17.84
N GLY A 23 10.12 -0.03 16.75
CA GLY A 23 10.39 -1.46 16.60
C GLY A 23 9.18 -2.35 16.28
N ALA A 24 7.95 -1.81 16.25
CA ALA A 24 6.76 -2.61 15.99
C ALA A 24 6.76 -3.23 14.57
N MET A 25 7.13 -2.45 13.55
CA MET A 25 7.28 -2.95 12.18
C MET A 25 8.38 -4.02 12.08
N ALA A 26 9.55 -3.76 12.66
CA ALA A 26 10.66 -4.71 12.68
C ALA A 26 10.27 -6.04 13.34
N ALA A 27 9.52 -6.00 14.45
CA ALA A 27 8.99 -7.19 15.11
C ALA A 27 7.97 -7.93 14.22
N SER A 28 7.09 -7.20 13.53
CA SER A 28 6.11 -7.77 12.60
C SER A 28 6.80 -8.49 11.44
N PHE A 29 7.83 -7.90 10.85
CA PHE A 29 8.60 -8.49 9.75
C PHE A 29 9.48 -9.66 10.21
N ALA A 30 10.06 -9.60 11.41
CA ALA A 30 10.85 -10.69 11.96
C ALA A 30 10.04 -11.99 12.14
N ALA A 31 8.73 -11.88 12.39
CA ALA A 31 7.82 -13.02 12.44
C ALA A 31 7.46 -13.60 11.06
N ARG A 32 7.85 -12.91 9.97
CA ARG A 32 7.44 -13.19 8.59
C ARG A 32 8.60 -13.02 7.60
N PRO A 33 9.71 -13.78 7.76
CA PRO A 33 10.92 -13.59 6.99
C PRO A 33 10.72 -13.89 5.50
N ARG A 34 11.13 -12.97 4.62
CA ARG A 34 10.99 -13.15 3.17
C ARG A 34 12.03 -14.08 2.57
N ALA A 35 13.25 -14.15 3.10
CA ALA A 35 14.33 -14.99 2.54
C ALA A 35 14.11 -16.50 2.71
N LYS A 36 13.02 -16.91 3.34
CA LYS A 36 12.61 -18.30 3.53
C LYS A 36 12.52 -19.03 2.18
N GLY A 37 13.04 -20.25 2.12
CA GLY A 37 13.08 -21.03 0.88
C GLY A 37 14.04 -20.48 -0.19
N GLY A 38 14.82 -19.44 0.10
CA GLY A 38 15.73 -18.84 -0.88
C GLY A 38 15.03 -17.99 -1.93
N THR A 39 13.80 -17.55 -1.68
CA THR A 39 13.03 -16.66 -2.58
C THR A 39 13.58 -15.24 -2.59
N TYR A 40 14.21 -14.80 -1.49
CA TYR A 40 14.90 -13.52 -1.38
C TYR A 40 16.32 -13.69 -0.80
N ASN A 41 17.17 -12.69 -1.02
CA ASN A 41 18.46 -12.56 -0.34
C ASN A 41 18.24 -12.40 1.19
N THR A 42 19.08 -12.98 2.02
CA THR A 42 19.02 -12.84 3.49
C THR A 42 19.20 -11.39 3.96
N LEU A 43 19.84 -10.53 3.16
CA LEU A 43 19.91 -9.08 3.41
C LEU A 43 18.53 -8.40 3.38
N TRP A 44 17.54 -9.00 2.71
CA TRP A 44 16.16 -8.51 2.74
C TRP A 44 15.64 -8.47 4.19
N ASP A 45 15.77 -9.57 4.93
CA ASP A 45 15.27 -9.62 6.31
C ASP A 45 16.24 -8.96 7.30
N THR A 46 17.54 -9.16 7.10
CA THR A 46 18.56 -8.79 8.11
C THR A 46 19.04 -7.34 8.01
N TRP A 47 18.87 -6.71 6.84
CA TRP A 47 19.32 -5.35 6.58
C TRP A 47 18.15 -4.45 6.15
N LEU A 48 17.39 -4.86 5.14
CA LEU A 48 16.36 -4.01 4.52
C LEU A 48 15.16 -3.79 5.46
N LEU A 49 14.44 -4.87 5.82
CA LEU A 49 13.22 -4.76 6.64
C LEU A 49 13.47 -4.26 8.06
N ARG A 50 14.70 -4.42 8.60
CA ARG A 50 15.07 -3.83 9.90
C ARG A 50 15.13 -2.30 9.91
N ARG A 51 15.27 -1.69 8.73
CA ARG A 51 15.31 -0.23 8.58
C ARG A 51 13.95 0.36 8.26
N VAL A 52 12.96 -0.46 7.95
CA VAL A 52 11.57 -0.02 7.75
C VAL A 52 10.94 0.21 9.10
N ASP A 53 10.65 1.47 9.41
CA ASP A 53 10.11 1.91 10.70
C ASP A 53 8.95 2.90 10.57
N GLY A 54 8.77 3.55 9.41
CA GLY A 54 7.68 4.49 9.16
C GLY A 54 7.70 5.72 10.07
N ARG A 55 8.87 6.09 10.61
CA ARG A 55 9.00 7.13 11.63
C ARG A 55 9.33 8.49 11.03
N PHE A 56 8.35 9.08 10.37
CA PHE A 56 8.40 10.45 9.87
C PHE A 56 6.99 11.05 9.87
N ILE A 57 6.89 12.35 10.12
CA ILE A 57 5.64 13.10 10.03
C ILE A 57 5.85 14.36 9.19
N GLY A 58 4.79 14.81 8.52
CA GLY A 58 4.85 16.00 7.68
C GLY A 58 3.66 16.08 6.75
N THR A 59 3.79 16.85 5.66
CA THR A 59 2.86 16.71 4.53
C THR A 59 3.14 15.41 3.78
N THR A 60 2.17 14.96 2.98
CA THR A 60 2.31 13.81 2.08
C THR A 60 3.52 13.98 1.18
N ASP A 61 3.74 15.17 0.60
CA ASP A 61 4.92 15.46 -0.21
C ASP A 61 6.24 15.32 0.57
N GLN A 62 6.29 15.80 1.82
CA GLN A 62 7.48 15.65 2.68
C GLN A 62 7.76 14.18 3.01
N ILE A 63 6.72 13.39 3.25
CA ILE A 63 6.84 11.96 3.51
C ILE A 63 7.40 11.22 2.29
N LEU A 64 6.88 11.52 1.09
CA LEU A 64 7.39 10.93 -0.16
C LEU A 64 8.86 11.32 -0.39
N GLN A 65 9.24 12.57 -0.18
CA GLN A 65 10.64 13.01 -0.27
C GLN A 65 11.54 12.32 0.77
N TRP A 66 11.06 12.16 1.99
CA TRP A 66 11.79 11.48 3.05
C TRP A 66 12.06 10.02 2.70
N ALA A 67 11.04 9.29 2.25
CA ALA A 67 11.18 7.90 1.84
C ALA A 67 12.12 7.76 0.63
N ALA A 68 11.98 8.63 -0.37
CA ALA A 68 12.89 8.68 -1.52
C ALA A 68 14.35 8.86 -1.08
N CYS A 69 14.61 9.81 -0.19
CA CYS A 69 15.94 10.05 0.37
C CYS A 69 16.46 8.86 1.17
N LYS A 70 15.62 8.24 2.01
CA LYS A 70 15.98 7.09 2.85
C LYS A 70 16.44 5.89 2.02
N TRP A 71 15.80 5.65 0.88
CA TRP A 71 16.07 4.47 0.04
C TRP A 71 16.95 4.75 -1.18
N GLY A 72 17.31 6.02 -1.41
CA GLY A 72 18.13 6.43 -2.54
C GLY A 72 17.38 6.31 -3.87
N LEU A 73 16.11 6.71 -3.87
CA LEU A 73 15.21 6.65 -5.02
C LEU A 73 14.86 8.07 -5.51
N PRO A 74 14.47 8.26 -6.78
CA PRO A 74 13.96 9.54 -7.26
C PRO A 74 12.67 9.91 -6.54
N ASP A 75 12.57 11.15 -6.04
CA ASP A 75 11.37 11.63 -5.36
C ASP A 75 10.17 11.74 -6.29
N ASN A 76 10.40 12.17 -7.54
CA ASN A 76 9.37 12.20 -8.57
C ASN A 76 8.82 10.81 -8.94
N LEU A 77 9.62 9.74 -8.79
CA LEU A 77 9.12 8.37 -8.96
C LEU A 77 8.08 8.04 -7.89
N LEU A 78 8.38 8.27 -6.60
CA LEU A 78 7.43 8.00 -5.52
C LEU A 78 6.14 8.81 -5.67
N ARG A 79 6.28 10.07 -6.11
CA ARG A 79 5.13 10.93 -6.42
C ARG A 79 4.29 10.36 -7.56
N ALA A 80 4.92 9.95 -8.65
CA ALA A 80 4.23 9.42 -9.81
C ALA A 80 3.53 8.09 -9.52
N ASP A 81 4.21 7.18 -8.82
CA ASP A 81 3.65 5.90 -8.38
C ASP A 81 2.43 6.14 -7.47
N ALA A 82 2.55 7.03 -6.49
CA ALA A 82 1.43 7.43 -5.63
C ALA A 82 0.26 8.07 -6.40
N VAL A 83 0.51 8.73 -7.55
CA VAL A 83 -0.58 9.22 -8.40
C VAL A 83 -1.36 8.03 -8.97
N VAL A 84 -0.67 7.03 -9.51
CA VAL A 84 -1.29 5.85 -10.13
C VAL A 84 -2.00 4.99 -9.10
N GLU A 85 -1.36 4.71 -7.96
CA GLU A 85 -1.87 3.79 -6.94
C GLU A 85 -3.09 4.30 -6.20
N SER A 86 -3.17 5.62 -5.99
CA SER A 86 -4.18 6.16 -5.07
C SER A 86 -4.60 7.60 -5.32
N THR A 87 -4.05 8.25 -6.36
CA THR A 87 -4.16 9.69 -6.55
C THR A 87 -3.75 10.49 -5.29
N TRP A 88 -2.72 10.00 -4.60
CA TRP A 88 -2.17 10.48 -3.32
C TRP A 88 -3.05 10.30 -2.08
N PHE A 89 -4.11 9.50 -2.11
CA PHE A 89 -4.89 9.25 -0.90
C PHE A 89 -4.34 8.06 -0.12
N GLN A 90 -4.05 8.27 1.16
CA GLN A 90 -3.54 7.21 2.03
C GLN A 90 -4.65 6.26 2.49
N TYR A 91 -5.79 6.80 2.91
CA TYR A 91 -6.95 6.03 3.39
C TYR A 91 -8.22 6.89 3.32
N LEU A 92 -8.67 7.21 2.11
CA LEU A 92 -9.89 7.99 1.94
C LEU A 92 -11.10 7.14 2.32
N HIS A 93 -12.00 7.67 3.15
CA HIS A 93 -13.14 6.89 3.65
C HIS A 93 -14.40 7.75 3.83
N TYR A 94 -15.57 7.09 3.88
CA TYR A 94 -16.84 7.74 4.17
C TYR A 94 -17.06 7.82 5.69
N PRO A 95 -17.39 8.99 6.26
CA PRO A 95 -17.49 9.14 7.71
C PRO A 95 -18.79 8.58 8.32
N SER A 96 -19.92 8.60 7.59
CA SER A 96 -21.25 8.35 8.20
C SER A 96 -21.67 6.88 8.31
N ASN A 97 -20.89 5.95 7.75
CA ASN A 97 -21.16 4.51 7.80
C ASN A 97 -20.33 3.74 8.85
N ALA A 98 -19.52 4.41 9.67
CA ALA A 98 -18.91 3.81 10.87
C ALA A 98 -19.96 3.10 11.78
N SER A 99 -21.24 3.48 11.65
CA SER A 99 -22.41 2.84 12.24
C SER A 99 -22.58 1.34 11.92
N TYR A 100 -21.95 0.82 10.87
CA TYR A 100 -21.97 -0.61 10.53
C TYR A 100 -20.88 -1.43 11.25
N GLY A 101 -20.20 -0.88 12.25
CA GLY A 101 -19.55 -1.68 13.29
C GLY A 101 -18.05 -1.93 13.10
N GLY A 102 -17.33 -0.96 12.52
CA GLY A 102 -15.89 -0.78 12.60
C GLY A 102 -15.60 0.70 12.78
N GLY A 103 -14.57 1.08 13.53
CA GLY A 103 -14.05 2.45 13.50
C GLY A 103 -13.61 2.86 12.08
N GLY A 104 -13.32 4.14 11.85
CA GLY A 104 -12.60 4.60 10.66
C GLY A 104 -13.40 4.79 9.37
N GLY A 105 -14.73 4.62 9.38
CA GLY A 105 -15.56 4.81 8.18
C GLY A 105 -15.28 3.80 7.04
N SER A 106 -16.14 3.70 6.03
CA SER A 106 -15.94 2.70 4.96
C SER A 106 -14.99 3.14 3.89
N CYS A 107 -14.20 2.18 3.43
CA CYS A 107 -13.08 2.41 2.53
C CYS A 107 -13.54 2.93 1.17
N TYR A 108 -12.94 4.03 0.69
CA TYR A 108 -13.13 4.51 -0.67
C TYR A 108 -12.17 3.78 -1.63
N TRP A 109 -12.74 2.80 -2.33
CA TRP A 109 -12.07 1.99 -3.34
C TRP A 109 -11.26 2.83 -4.37
N LEU A 110 -10.00 2.42 -4.64
CA LEU A 110 -8.98 3.08 -5.47
C LEU A 110 -8.30 4.33 -4.88
N TYR A 111 -8.67 4.80 -3.69
CA TYR A 111 -8.07 6.00 -3.08
C TYR A 111 -7.44 5.67 -1.71
N GLY A 112 -6.45 4.76 -1.74
CA GLY A 112 -5.74 4.27 -0.55
C GLY A 112 -6.32 3.00 0.07
N CYS A 113 -7.46 2.54 -0.45
CA CYS A 113 -8.11 1.30 -0.04
C CYS A 113 -7.72 0.08 -0.88
N GLY A 114 -6.97 0.30 -1.97
CA GLY A 114 -6.37 -0.74 -2.80
C GLY A 114 -7.35 -1.72 -3.44
N ASP A 115 -6.81 -2.88 -3.81
CA ASP A 115 -7.47 -4.03 -4.42
C ASP A 115 -8.09 -4.95 -3.37
N ALA A 116 -9.03 -5.78 -3.78
CA ALA A 116 -9.89 -6.62 -2.95
C ALA A 116 -9.95 -8.03 -3.49
N PHE A 117 -10.34 -8.95 -2.61
CA PHE A 117 -10.84 -10.24 -3.08
C PHE A 117 -12.10 -10.04 -3.92
N SER A 118 -12.16 -10.72 -5.06
CA SER A 118 -13.35 -10.82 -5.92
C SER A 118 -14.24 -12.02 -5.56
N SER A 119 -13.72 -12.95 -4.76
CA SER A 119 -14.47 -14.07 -4.19
C SER A 119 -13.85 -14.54 -2.87
N PRO A 120 -14.67 -15.08 -1.94
CA PRO A 120 -14.18 -15.55 -0.67
C PRO A 120 -13.55 -16.96 -0.79
N THR A 121 -12.47 -17.17 -0.04
CA THR A 121 -11.84 -18.48 0.18
C THR A 121 -11.60 -18.68 1.68
N SER A 122 -11.33 -19.90 2.15
CA SER A 122 -10.95 -20.12 3.55
C SER A 122 -9.73 -19.29 3.96
N ALA A 123 -8.81 -19.10 3.02
CA ALA A 123 -7.59 -18.32 3.24
C ALA A 123 -7.90 -16.81 3.32
N SER A 124 -8.77 -16.28 2.44
CA SER A 124 -9.19 -14.88 2.51
C SER A 124 -10.03 -14.58 3.75
N ILE A 125 -10.89 -15.51 4.19
CA ILE A 125 -11.65 -15.39 5.45
C ILE A 125 -10.70 -15.23 6.64
N THR A 126 -9.64 -16.05 6.70
CA THR A 126 -8.64 -15.98 7.77
C THR A 126 -7.96 -14.60 7.82
N TYR A 127 -7.59 -14.08 6.65
CA TYR A 127 -6.97 -12.76 6.53
C TYR A 127 -7.92 -11.62 6.87
N CYS A 128 -9.13 -11.61 6.30
CA CYS A 128 -10.12 -10.56 6.54
C CYS A 128 -10.51 -10.47 8.02
N ASN A 129 -10.70 -11.61 8.69
CA ASN A 129 -10.94 -11.64 10.12
C ASN A 129 -9.75 -11.11 10.94
N GLY A 130 -8.53 -11.36 10.48
CA GLY A 130 -7.31 -10.87 11.12
C GLY A 130 -7.18 -9.34 11.05
N ILE A 131 -7.36 -8.75 9.87
CA ILE A 131 -7.24 -7.29 9.69
C ILE A 131 -8.39 -6.52 10.32
N ALA A 132 -9.59 -7.13 10.42
CA ALA A 132 -10.78 -6.50 11.00
C ALA A 132 -10.64 -6.11 12.48
N ALA A 133 -9.63 -6.65 13.18
CA ALA A 133 -9.36 -6.42 14.59
C ALA A 133 -8.09 -5.59 14.84
N GLN A 134 -7.47 -5.04 13.80
CA GLN A 134 -6.15 -4.43 13.87
C GLN A 134 -6.14 -2.98 13.37
N GLY A 135 -5.39 -2.13 14.07
CA GLY A 135 -5.17 -0.73 13.74
C GLY A 135 -4.01 -0.20 14.59
N VAL A 136 -3.15 0.63 14.02
CA VAL A 136 -2.22 1.48 14.79
C VAL A 136 -3.05 2.45 15.63
N LEU A 137 -4.10 2.99 15.02
CA LEU A 137 -5.06 3.86 15.65
C LEU A 137 -6.31 3.06 15.99
N SER A 138 -6.69 3.06 17.28
CA SER A 138 -7.93 2.40 17.71
C SER A 138 -9.19 2.94 17.02
N SER A 139 -9.18 4.23 16.64
CA SER A 139 -10.25 4.86 15.86
C SER A 139 -10.38 4.29 14.46
N GLU A 140 -9.31 3.68 13.94
CA GLU A 140 -9.22 3.13 12.59
C GLU A 140 -9.31 1.59 12.60
N ILE A 141 -9.58 0.93 13.74
CA ILE A 141 -9.85 -0.52 13.72
C ILE A 141 -11.16 -0.75 12.96
N HIS A 142 -11.08 -1.38 11.80
CA HIS A 142 -12.16 -1.37 10.81
C HIS A 142 -12.42 -2.76 10.24
N ASP A 143 -13.69 -3.17 10.18
CA ASP A 143 -14.12 -4.44 9.59
C ASP A 143 -14.67 -4.22 8.18
N TYR A 144 -13.75 -4.28 7.20
CA TYR A 144 -14.03 -4.07 5.78
C TYR A 144 -15.11 -5.01 5.22
N GLN A 145 -15.38 -6.13 5.87
CA GLN A 145 -16.42 -7.08 5.48
C GLN A 145 -17.83 -6.53 5.65
N LYS A 146 -17.95 -5.33 6.26
CA LYS A 146 -19.21 -4.62 6.49
C LYS A 146 -19.34 -3.35 5.62
N ASP A 147 -18.35 -3.04 4.78
CA ASP A 147 -18.35 -1.84 3.95
C ASP A 147 -19.42 -1.87 2.87
N PRO A 148 -20.37 -0.93 2.81
CA PRO A 148 -21.44 -0.99 1.83
C PRO A 148 -20.92 -0.80 0.40
N VAL A 149 -21.63 -1.39 -0.57
CA VAL A 149 -21.50 -0.97 -1.97
C VAL A 149 -22.12 0.42 -2.11
N THR A 150 -21.37 1.37 -2.67
CA THR A 150 -21.80 2.76 -2.86
C THR A 150 -21.98 3.08 -4.35
N GLY A 151 -22.83 4.06 -4.66
CA GLY A 151 -23.01 4.52 -6.05
C GLY A 151 -21.99 5.59 -6.48
N ALA A 152 -21.27 6.16 -5.51
CA ALA A 152 -20.31 7.27 -5.71
C ALA A 152 -18.86 6.81 -5.86
N GLY A 153 -18.56 5.54 -5.54
CA GLY A 153 -17.21 4.99 -5.46
C GLY A 153 -17.01 4.33 -4.11
N GLY A 154 -16.60 3.06 -4.09
CA GLY A 154 -16.66 2.21 -2.91
C GLY A 154 -16.46 0.75 -3.30
N TYR A 155 -16.42 -0.15 -2.31
CA TYR A 155 -16.07 -1.54 -2.53
C TYR A 155 -16.90 -2.18 -3.67
N PRO A 156 -16.27 -2.81 -4.68
CA PRO A 156 -16.97 -3.21 -5.90
C PRO A 156 -17.85 -4.46 -5.74
N PHE A 157 -17.86 -5.06 -4.54
CA PHE A 157 -18.54 -6.32 -4.28
C PHE A 157 -19.44 -6.25 -3.05
N THR A 158 -20.52 -7.04 -3.05
CA THR A 158 -21.39 -7.15 -1.89
C THR A 158 -20.61 -7.66 -0.68
N PRO A 159 -20.72 -7.02 0.49
CA PRO A 159 -19.91 -7.35 1.65
C PRO A 159 -20.30 -8.72 2.18
N THR A 160 -19.31 -9.61 2.26
CA THR A 160 -19.47 -10.97 2.77
C THR A 160 -18.19 -11.40 3.47
N SER A 161 -18.28 -12.44 4.31
CA SER A 161 -17.12 -13.01 4.99
C SER A 161 -16.02 -13.39 3.99
N GLY A 162 -14.79 -12.92 4.22
CA GLY A 162 -13.65 -13.17 3.33
C GLY A 162 -13.53 -12.22 2.14
N MET A 163 -14.36 -11.17 2.08
CA MET A 163 -14.23 -10.06 1.15
C MET A 163 -13.71 -8.82 1.90
N CYS A 164 -12.43 -8.51 1.71
CA CYS A 164 -11.79 -7.30 2.22
C CYS A 164 -10.63 -6.88 1.28
N PRO A 165 -10.04 -5.67 1.47
CA PRO A 165 -8.87 -5.28 0.71
C PRO A 165 -7.62 -6.10 1.01
N LYS A 166 -6.87 -6.41 -0.04
CA LYS A 166 -5.57 -7.08 -0.03
C LYS A 166 -4.40 -6.09 -0.05
N THR A 167 -4.59 -4.95 -0.73
CA THR A 167 -3.62 -3.85 -0.78
C THR A 167 -4.22 -2.62 -0.10
N PHE A 168 -3.38 -1.76 0.43
CA PHE A 168 -3.76 -0.52 1.10
C PHE A 168 -2.77 0.57 0.76
N SER A 169 -3.06 1.78 1.24
CA SER A 169 -2.17 2.93 1.31
C SER A 169 -1.98 3.70 0.01
N ILE A 170 -1.31 4.84 0.16
CA ILE A 170 -0.96 5.78 -0.91
C ILE A 170 -0.15 5.15 -2.06
N LEU A 171 0.53 4.02 -1.80
CA LEU A 171 1.45 3.34 -2.72
C LEU A 171 1.09 1.86 -2.92
N GLY A 172 -0.16 1.45 -2.69
CA GLY A 172 -0.64 0.11 -3.08
C GLY A 172 0.03 -1.07 -2.36
N VAL A 173 0.41 -0.90 -1.09
CA VAL A 173 1.09 -1.94 -0.32
C VAL A 173 0.19 -3.16 -0.10
N MET A 174 0.59 -4.29 -0.70
CA MET A 174 0.02 -5.60 -0.42
C MET A 174 0.24 -5.97 1.05
N SER A 175 -0.84 -6.35 1.72
CA SER A 175 -0.85 -6.91 3.08
C SER A 175 -1.16 -8.40 3.08
N TRP A 176 -1.90 -8.88 2.07
CA TRP A 176 -2.16 -10.29 1.85
C TRP A 176 -0.88 -11.08 1.56
N ASP A 177 -0.80 -12.26 2.16
CA ASP A 177 0.22 -13.27 1.87
C ASP A 177 -0.50 -14.58 1.58
N ASP A 178 -0.52 -14.98 0.30
CA ASP A 178 -1.22 -16.20 -0.09
C ASP A 178 -0.51 -17.43 0.49
N PRO A 179 -1.20 -18.30 1.26
CA PRO A 179 -0.61 -19.54 1.74
C PRO A 179 0.03 -20.40 0.66
N ALA A 180 -0.41 -20.29 -0.60
CA ALA A 180 0.18 -21.00 -1.72
C ALA A 180 1.60 -20.50 -2.07
N TRP A 181 1.92 -19.23 -1.81
CA TRP A 181 3.26 -18.67 -2.05
C TRP A 181 4.28 -19.19 -1.02
N GLU A 182 3.81 -19.56 0.17
CA GLU A 182 4.66 -20.08 1.23
C GLU A 182 4.95 -21.58 1.12
N ALA A 183 4.27 -22.30 0.23
CA ALA A 183 4.48 -23.74 0.06
C ALA A 183 5.94 -24.05 -0.36
N PRO A 184 6.58 -25.10 0.19
CA PRO A 184 6.02 -26.16 1.05
C PRO A 184 6.04 -25.84 2.56
N PHE A 185 6.33 -24.61 2.95
CA PHE A 185 6.40 -24.22 4.35
C PHE A 185 5.02 -23.85 4.91
N ALA A 186 4.94 -23.74 6.24
CA ALA A 186 3.72 -23.24 6.88
C ALA A 186 3.45 -21.77 6.49
N PRO A 187 2.16 -21.41 6.25
CA PRO A 187 1.78 -20.04 5.96
C PRO A 187 1.96 -19.13 7.18
N TYR A 188 2.09 -17.84 6.95
CA TYR A 188 2.20 -16.88 8.05
C TYR A 188 0.89 -16.71 8.83
N PRO A 189 0.97 -16.42 10.14
CA PRO A 189 -0.22 -16.14 10.95
C PRO A 189 -1.09 -15.05 10.33
N GLY A 190 -2.38 -15.36 10.16
CA GLY A 190 -3.36 -14.46 9.57
C GLY A 190 -3.25 -14.30 8.06
N ASN A 191 -2.39 -15.08 7.36
CA ASN A 191 -2.14 -14.93 5.92
C ASN A 191 -1.77 -13.48 5.54
N GLN A 192 -0.94 -12.86 6.39
CA GLN A 192 -0.47 -11.49 6.24
C GLN A 192 1.05 -11.47 6.11
N ASN A 193 1.58 -10.53 5.33
CA ASN A 193 3.03 -10.33 5.18
C ASN A 193 3.64 -9.36 6.20
N GLY A 194 2.82 -8.83 7.13
CA GLY A 194 3.26 -8.03 8.28
C GLY A 194 3.24 -6.51 8.09
N THR A 195 2.79 -6.01 6.93
CA THR A 195 2.65 -4.57 6.66
C THR A 195 1.41 -3.94 7.30
N PHE A 196 0.31 -4.70 7.45
CA PHE A 196 -0.89 -4.27 8.18
C PHE A 196 -0.68 -4.33 9.71
N PRO A 197 -1.24 -3.39 10.49
CA PRO A 197 -1.99 -2.20 10.08
C PRO A 197 -1.11 -1.00 9.69
N PHE A 198 0.21 -1.10 9.84
CA PHE A 198 1.13 0.02 9.74
C PHE A 198 1.01 0.81 8.44
N THR A 199 1.07 0.13 7.29
CA THR A 199 1.07 0.82 5.99
C THR A 199 -0.31 1.36 5.65
N ARG A 200 -1.39 0.88 6.27
CA ARG A 200 -2.73 1.43 6.09
C ARG A 200 -2.93 2.69 6.93
N ASP A 201 -2.46 2.70 8.19
CA ASP A 201 -2.68 3.79 9.13
C ASP A 201 -1.59 4.88 9.12
N SER A 202 -0.45 4.64 8.47
CA SER A 202 0.68 5.57 8.41
C SER A 202 1.18 5.74 6.99
N THR A 203 1.07 6.96 6.45
CA THR A 203 1.61 7.32 5.13
C THR A 203 3.12 7.11 5.08
N ALA A 204 3.82 7.42 6.18
CA ALA A 204 5.27 7.22 6.27
C ALA A 204 5.63 5.73 6.28
N ALA A 205 4.88 4.88 7.00
CA ALA A 205 5.12 3.43 6.96
C ALA A 205 4.89 2.85 5.56
N ALA A 206 3.87 3.32 4.85
CA ALA A 206 3.60 2.91 3.47
C ALA A 206 4.76 3.26 2.53
N ALA A 207 5.16 4.54 2.51
CA ALA A 207 6.25 5.01 1.63
C ALA A 207 7.60 4.39 1.99
N ASP A 208 7.87 4.17 3.28
CA ASP A 208 9.08 3.51 3.76
C ASP A 208 9.15 2.05 3.30
N TYR A 209 8.06 1.30 3.46
CA TYR A 209 8.01 -0.10 3.03
C TYR A 209 8.09 -0.23 1.50
N TRP A 210 7.37 0.61 0.75
CA TRP A 210 7.46 0.66 -0.72
C TRP A 210 8.90 0.93 -1.15
N GLY A 211 9.54 1.97 -0.59
CA GLY A 211 10.91 2.34 -0.93
C GLY A 211 11.92 1.23 -0.60
N ALA A 212 11.72 0.55 0.53
CA ALA A 212 12.50 -0.62 0.90
C ALA A 212 12.37 -1.74 -0.15
N TYR A 213 11.13 -2.10 -0.52
CA TYR A 213 10.89 -3.15 -1.51
C TYR A 213 11.57 -2.82 -2.84
N ILE A 214 11.35 -1.61 -3.37
CA ILE A 214 11.95 -1.17 -4.64
C ILE A 214 13.46 -1.19 -4.54
N ARG A 215 14.04 -0.76 -3.42
CA ARG A 215 15.49 -0.83 -3.21
C ARG A 215 16.00 -2.26 -3.20
N GLY A 216 15.38 -3.17 -2.44
CA GLY A 216 15.78 -4.57 -2.40
C GLY A 216 15.67 -5.25 -3.77
N CYS A 217 14.59 -4.95 -4.50
CA CYS A 217 14.42 -5.43 -5.87
C CYS A 217 15.53 -4.89 -6.79
N TYR A 218 15.83 -3.59 -6.73
CA TYR A 218 16.88 -2.97 -7.55
C TYR A 218 18.26 -3.58 -7.29
N GLU A 219 18.54 -3.98 -6.05
CA GLU A 219 19.80 -4.64 -5.66
C GLU A 219 19.88 -6.11 -6.12
N GLY A 220 18.85 -6.65 -6.78
CA GLY A 220 18.83 -8.05 -7.23
C GLY A 220 18.43 -9.04 -6.13
N TRP A 221 17.78 -8.60 -5.05
CA TRP A 221 17.52 -9.44 -3.86
C TRP A 221 16.19 -10.20 -3.89
N ALA A 222 15.31 -9.97 -4.86
CA ALA A 222 14.05 -10.69 -5.02
C ALA A 222 14.22 -11.86 -6.00
N TYR A 223 14.94 -12.91 -5.59
CA TYR A 223 15.38 -14.00 -6.47
C TYR A 223 14.26 -14.71 -7.22
N TRP A 224 13.08 -14.83 -6.61
CA TRP A 224 11.89 -15.45 -7.21
C TRP A 224 11.47 -14.78 -8.53
N LEU A 225 11.79 -13.50 -8.76
CA LEU A 225 11.45 -12.81 -10.00
C LEU A 225 12.12 -13.41 -11.25
N LYS A 226 13.22 -14.16 -11.08
CA LYS A 226 13.88 -14.89 -12.19
C LYS A 226 12.99 -15.94 -12.82
N ASP A 227 12.01 -16.43 -12.07
CA ASP A 227 11.11 -17.50 -12.49
C ASP A 227 9.77 -16.95 -13.00
N THR A 228 9.66 -15.64 -13.19
CA THR A 228 8.45 -14.92 -13.61
C THR A 228 8.68 -14.11 -14.88
N GLY A 229 7.61 -13.85 -15.63
CA GLY A 229 7.61 -12.85 -16.70
C GLY A 229 8.59 -13.14 -17.82
N SER A 230 9.50 -12.20 -18.09
CA SER A 230 10.55 -12.40 -19.10
C SER A 230 11.64 -13.38 -18.66
N GLY A 231 11.71 -13.73 -17.36
CA GLY A 231 12.80 -14.55 -16.80
C GLY A 231 14.16 -13.85 -16.80
N THR A 232 14.21 -12.53 -16.99
CA THR A 232 15.45 -11.75 -17.14
C THR A 232 15.75 -10.86 -15.94
N TYR A 233 15.21 -11.17 -14.76
CA TYR A 233 15.45 -10.36 -13.57
C TYR A 233 16.95 -10.19 -13.27
N ALA A 234 17.37 -8.93 -13.18
CA ALA A 234 18.73 -8.53 -12.88
C ALA A 234 18.73 -7.27 -12.00
N ALA A 235 19.79 -7.11 -11.21
CA ALA A 235 20.01 -5.90 -10.44
C ALA A 235 20.19 -4.68 -11.36
N GLY A 236 19.80 -3.50 -10.90
CA GLY A 236 19.98 -2.23 -11.60
C GLY A 236 18.79 -1.77 -12.43
N ASP A 237 17.72 -2.57 -12.51
CA ASP A 237 16.51 -2.22 -13.27
C ASP A 237 15.42 -1.65 -12.35
N LEU A 238 15.38 -0.33 -12.24
CA LEU A 238 14.40 0.37 -11.41
C LEU A 238 12.98 0.21 -11.95
N TRP A 239 12.80 0.24 -13.27
CA TRP A 239 11.47 0.18 -13.88
C TRP A 239 10.88 -1.22 -13.80
N GLY A 240 11.69 -2.26 -13.99
CA GLY A 240 11.27 -3.64 -13.73
C GLY A 240 10.74 -3.82 -12.30
N CYS A 241 11.38 -3.19 -11.30
CA CYS A 241 10.94 -3.24 -9.91
C CYS A 241 9.64 -2.49 -9.63
N VAL A 242 9.41 -1.35 -10.29
CA VAL A 242 8.12 -0.63 -10.24
C VAL A 242 7.02 -1.50 -10.86
N GLY A 243 7.30 -2.15 -12.00
CA GLY A 243 6.34 -3.07 -12.62
C GLY A 243 6.07 -4.34 -11.79
N SER A 244 7.08 -4.86 -11.09
CA SER A 244 6.92 -6.03 -10.22
C SER A 244 6.15 -5.70 -8.95
N TRP A 245 6.27 -4.47 -8.44
CA TRP A 245 5.47 -3.98 -7.33
C TRP A 245 3.96 -4.06 -7.64
N TYR A 246 3.56 -3.56 -8.81
CA TYR A 246 2.18 -3.58 -9.27
C TYR A 246 1.68 -4.99 -9.62
N SER A 247 2.41 -5.70 -10.47
CA SER A 247 1.89 -6.92 -11.11
C SER A 247 2.28 -8.22 -10.40
N GLY A 248 3.26 -8.18 -9.49
CA GLY A 248 3.91 -9.38 -8.97
C GLY A 248 4.74 -10.13 -10.02
N ASP A 249 5.06 -9.51 -11.17
CA ASP A 249 5.71 -10.15 -12.30
C ASP A 249 6.76 -9.24 -12.97
N TRP A 250 7.82 -9.83 -13.52
CA TRP A 250 8.95 -9.11 -14.11
C TRP A 250 8.73 -8.79 -15.59
N HIS A 251 8.51 -7.50 -15.92
CA HIS A 251 8.27 -7.03 -17.30
C HIS A 251 7.15 -7.78 -18.05
N SER A 252 6.13 -8.24 -17.33
CA SER A 252 4.89 -8.72 -17.95
C SER A 252 4.20 -7.60 -18.75
N SER A 253 3.23 -7.96 -19.60
CA SER A 253 2.45 -6.94 -20.32
C SER A 253 1.73 -5.98 -19.35
N GLY A 254 1.25 -6.48 -18.22
CA GLY A 254 0.63 -5.66 -17.17
C GLY A 254 1.63 -4.74 -16.50
N ALA A 255 2.81 -5.28 -16.14
CA ALA A 255 3.91 -4.50 -15.57
C ALA A 255 4.33 -3.35 -16.48
N ASN A 256 4.52 -3.61 -17.77
CA ASN A 256 4.95 -2.59 -18.73
C ASN A 256 3.88 -1.52 -18.99
N GLY A 257 2.60 -1.90 -18.94
CA GLY A 257 1.49 -0.93 -19.00
C GLY A 257 1.52 0.03 -17.81
N TYR A 258 1.67 -0.52 -16.60
CA TYR A 258 1.78 0.26 -15.37
C TYR A 258 3.03 1.15 -15.36
N ILE A 259 4.20 0.62 -15.74
CA ILE A 259 5.44 1.39 -15.88
C ILE A 259 5.24 2.60 -16.79
N ALA A 260 4.59 2.42 -17.94
CA ALA A 260 4.32 3.52 -18.86
C ALA A 260 3.41 4.59 -18.22
N GLU A 261 2.44 4.18 -17.40
CA GLU A 261 1.56 5.11 -16.68
C GLU A 261 2.32 5.91 -15.61
N VAL A 262 3.17 5.24 -14.82
CA VAL A 262 4.03 5.91 -13.82
C VAL A 262 4.99 6.88 -14.52
N GLN A 263 5.67 6.46 -15.58
CA GLN A 263 6.54 7.33 -16.38
C GLN A 263 5.80 8.55 -16.94
N ASN A 264 4.58 8.37 -17.42
CA ASN A 264 3.77 9.47 -17.93
C ASN A 264 3.46 10.48 -16.82
N ASN A 265 3.05 10.01 -15.64
CA ASN A 265 2.78 10.86 -14.48
C ASN A 265 4.04 11.56 -13.94
N GLU A 266 5.19 10.89 -14.01
CA GLU A 266 6.49 11.46 -13.66
C GLU A 266 6.87 12.60 -14.61
N ASN A 267 6.74 12.37 -15.92
CA ASN A 267 7.08 13.35 -16.95
C ASN A 267 6.12 14.56 -16.98
N SER A 268 4.83 14.34 -16.72
CA SER A 268 3.82 15.40 -16.67
C SER A 268 3.81 16.16 -15.34
N HIS A 269 4.44 15.60 -14.30
CA HIS A 269 4.28 16.04 -12.90
C HIS A 269 2.80 16.21 -12.53
N THR A 270 1.97 15.19 -12.78
CA THR A 270 0.50 15.26 -12.62
C THR A 270 0.06 15.87 -11.28
N TRP A 271 0.81 15.60 -10.20
CA TRP A 271 0.53 16.13 -8.86
C TRP A 271 0.62 17.66 -8.74
N LEU A 272 1.28 18.35 -9.67
CA LEU A 272 1.37 19.82 -9.73
C LEU A 272 0.27 20.46 -10.59
N THR A 273 -0.58 19.67 -11.24
CA THR A 273 -1.66 20.20 -12.07
C THR A 273 -2.80 20.75 -11.20
N ALA A 274 -3.52 21.75 -11.72
CA ALA A 274 -4.60 22.40 -10.97
C ALA A 274 -5.74 21.44 -10.59
N SER A 275 -6.06 20.47 -11.47
CA SER A 275 -7.09 19.45 -11.23
C SER A 275 -6.69 18.46 -10.15
N PHE A 276 -5.39 18.21 -9.94
CA PHE A 276 -4.95 17.21 -8.98
C PHE A 276 -5.39 17.55 -7.55
N GLY A 277 -5.30 18.83 -7.15
CA GLY A 277 -5.73 19.27 -5.84
C GLY A 277 -7.23 19.55 -5.70
N ASP A 278 -8.02 19.48 -6.79
CA ASP A 278 -9.43 19.90 -6.80
C ASP A 278 -10.35 18.80 -6.25
N PRO A 279 -10.88 18.92 -5.01
CA PRO A 279 -11.67 17.86 -4.39
C PRO A 279 -12.94 17.51 -5.19
N SER A 280 -13.46 18.44 -6.01
CA SER A 280 -14.64 18.17 -6.85
C SER A 280 -14.36 17.20 -8.00
N GLN A 281 -13.09 17.00 -8.33
CA GLN A 281 -12.63 16.09 -9.39
C GLN A 281 -12.06 14.78 -8.83
N GLN A 282 -11.64 14.77 -7.57
CA GLN A 282 -10.91 13.64 -6.97
C GLN A 282 -11.84 12.53 -6.44
N TYR A 283 -12.96 12.88 -5.82
CA TYR A 283 -13.89 11.90 -5.29
C TYR A 283 -15.30 12.47 -5.25
N ARG A 284 -16.30 11.58 -5.14
CA ARG A 284 -17.71 11.97 -5.15
C ARG A 284 -18.33 11.79 -3.78
N CYS A 285 -19.39 12.54 -3.53
CA CYS A 285 -20.23 12.34 -2.37
C CYS A 285 -21.31 11.31 -2.67
N ASP A 286 -21.53 10.40 -1.74
CA ASP A 286 -22.66 9.48 -1.77
C ASP A 286 -23.86 10.12 -1.05
N ALA A 287 -25.06 9.98 -1.61
CA ALA A 287 -26.26 10.58 -1.05
C ALA A 287 -26.63 10.01 0.34
N ARG A 288 -26.20 8.78 0.64
CA ARG A 288 -26.44 8.10 1.92
C ARG A 288 -25.24 8.20 2.86
N TYR A 289 -24.03 8.09 2.31
CA TYR A 289 -22.80 7.99 3.11
C TYR A 289 -21.97 9.28 3.21
N GLY A 290 -22.43 10.35 2.56
CA GLY A 290 -21.77 11.65 2.59
C GLY A 290 -20.56 11.74 1.66
N CYS A 291 -19.79 12.82 1.80
CA CYS A 291 -18.54 13.00 1.06
C CYS A 291 -17.40 12.28 1.78
N ALA A 292 -16.52 11.66 1.01
CA ALA A 292 -15.32 11.05 1.55
C ALA A 292 -14.36 12.10 2.15
N SER A 293 -13.62 11.71 3.19
CA SER A 293 -12.69 12.58 3.91
C SER A 293 -11.48 11.84 4.44
#